data_AF-A0A382IZJ8-F1
#
_entry.id   AF-A0A382IZJ8-F1
#
_cell.length_a   1.000
_cell.length_b   1.000
_cell.length_c   1.000
_cell.angle_alpha   90.00
_cell.angle_beta   90.00
_cell.angle_gamma   90.00
#
_symmetry.space_group_name_H-M   'P 1'
#
loop_
_entity.id
_entity.type
_entity.pdbx_description
1 polymer ?
#
loop_
_entity_poly.entity_id
_entity_poly.type
_entity_poly.pdbx_seq_one_letter_code
_entity_poly.pdbx_strand_id
1 'polypeptide(L)'
;MSLTRNFGLLWYLLPFFKSPLIKNKPGLTFSVLTGSKIYKLKLNDGLTIDFPSAKFNNLLHMIGILSFAFSYKIKDNDKIELSFDEKNKITIPTKNLSYEDDNLLELLFLGVKYGADFIFGNANDGKNLRDKTIKIYENKDRKIVQVSNGIKFYLDSIHPGNSIVETFVQKIHMIKHEDDFTNKIVVDIGAECGDTALYYASLNATVYSFEPIKSNYDDMIENIKLNPQLAKKITPINAAIGEDKILKFYQDPITPNIGSSF
;
A
#
# COMPACT_ATOMS: atom_id res chain seq x y z
N MET A 1 12.68 11.97 20.74
CA MET A 1 11.83 12.55 19.67
C MET A 1 11.65 14.03 19.96
N SER A 2 11.62 14.91 18.96
CA SER A 2 11.38 16.34 19.18
C SER A 2 9.90 16.60 19.41
N LEU A 3 9.58 17.63 20.21
CA LEU A 3 8.20 18.04 20.50
C LEU A 3 7.45 18.38 19.20
N THR A 4 8.10 19.04 18.25
CA THR A 4 7.56 19.37 16.92
C THR A 4 7.12 18.12 16.15
N ARG A 5 7.93 17.05 16.18
CA ARG A 5 7.56 15.77 15.55
C ARG A 5 6.30 15.19 16.21
N ASN A 6 6.22 15.21 17.54
CA ASN A 6 5.08 14.66 18.25
C ASN A 6 3.79 15.43 17.97
N PHE A 7 3.85 16.76 17.83
CA PHE A 7 2.73 17.56 17.35
C PHE A 7 2.32 17.17 15.92
N GLY A 8 3.29 16.96 15.02
CA GLY A 8 3.03 16.46 13.68
C GLY A 8 2.32 15.11 13.66
N LEU A 9 2.75 14.15 14.50
CA LEU A 9 2.07 12.87 14.66
C LEU A 9 0.63 13.05 15.16
N LEU A 10 0.43 13.91 16.17
CA LEU A 10 -0.91 14.18 16.69
C LEU A 10 -1.82 14.78 15.62
N TRP A 11 -1.30 15.68 14.77
CA TRP A 11 -2.03 16.29 13.67
C TRP A 11 -2.69 15.25 12.75
N TYR A 12 -1.99 14.15 12.44
CA TYR A 12 -2.55 13.07 11.63
C TYR A 12 -3.70 12.31 12.31
N LEU A 13 -3.76 12.27 13.65
CA LEU A 13 -4.83 11.61 14.39
C LEU A 13 -6.08 12.48 14.57
N LEU A 14 -5.92 13.81 14.57
CA LEU A 14 -7.02 14.76 14.85
C LEU A 14 -8.29 14.53 14.03
N PRO A 15 -8.24 14.23 12.71
CA PRO A 15 -9.45 13.98 11.93
C PRO A 15 -10.33 12.86 12.52
N PHE A 16 -9.72 11.83 13.11
CA PHE A 16 -10.41 10.66 13.64
C PHE A 16 -10.94 10.88 15.06
N PHE A 17 -10.49 11.91 15.77
CA PHE A 17 -10.94 12.19 17.13
C PHE A 17 -12.36 12.75 17.20
N LYS A 18 -12.95 13.14 16.07
CA LYS A 18 -14.40 13.43 16.00
C LYS A 18 -15.25 12.17 16.12
N SER A 19 -14.76 11.03 15.64
CA SER A 19 -15.48 9.75 15.73
C SER A 19 -15.61 9.31 17.19
N PRO A 20 -16.76 8.76 17.63
CA PRO A 20 -16.88 8.18 18.97
C PRO A 20 -16.01 6.94 19.13
N LEU A 21 -15.56 6.29 18.04
CA LEU A 21 -14.82 5.03 18.00
C LEU A 21 -13.73 4.88 19.09
N ILE A 22 -12.90 5.91 19.26
CA ILE A 22 -11.75 5.89 20.17
C ILE A 22 -12.19 6.30 21.58
N LYS A 23 -12.10 5.38 22.54
CA LYS A 23 -12.48 5.61 23.93
C LYS A 23 -11.46 6.46 24.69
N ASN A 24 -10.17 6.22 24.48
CA ASN A 24 -9.10 6.82 25.27
C ASN A 24 -8.39 8.02 24.60
N LYS A 25 -9.12 8.86 23.85
CA LYS A 25 -8.53 10.01 23.11
C LYS A 25 -7.56 10.84 23.95
N PRO A 26 -7.90 11.30 25.18
CA PRO A 26 -6.97 12.11 25.98
C PRO A 26 -5.67 11.37 26.32
N GLY A 27 -5.79 10.07 26.65
CA GLY A 27 -4.64 9.23 26.96
C GLY A 27 -3.76 8.95 25.74
N LEU A 28 -4.38 8.72 24.58
CA LEU A 28 -3.65 8.56 23.32
C LEU A 28 -2.93 9.85 22.93
N THR A 29 -3.60 11.00 22.99
CA THR A 29 -3.01 12.34 22.77
C THR A 29 -1.80 12.56 23.66
N PHE A 30 -1.95 12.33 24.96
CA PHE A 30 -0.86 12.50 25.92
C PHE A 30 0.31 11.58 25.58
N SER A 31 0.05 10.31 25.28
CA SER A 31 1.11 9.34 24.94
C SER A 31 1.91 9.72 23.70
N VAL A 32 1.25 10.30 22.69
CA VAL A 32 1.91 10.78 21.45
C VAL A 32 2.72 12.03 21.73
N LEU A 33 2.16 13.00 22.47
CA LEU A 33 2.85 14.24 22.82
C LEU A 33 4.09 14.00 23.69
N THR A 34 4.03 13.04 24.63
CA THR A 34 5.18 12.67 25.47
C THR A 34 6.17 11.73 24.80
N GLY A 35 5.89 11.25 23.57
CA GLY A 35 6.76 10.33 22.84
C GLY A 35 6.89 8.97 23.52
N SER A 36 5.79 8.44 24.07
CA SER A 36 5.75 7.11 24.68
C SER A 36 6.18 6.02 23.70
N LYS A 37 6.89 4.99 24.19
CA LYS A 37 7.36 3.86 23.35
C LYS A 37 6.22 3.01 22.76
N ILE A 38 5.07 3.02 23.41
CA ILE A 38 3.87 2.27 23.01
C ILE A 38 2.69 3.22 23.04
N TYR A 39 1.94 3.25 21.95
CA TYR A 39 0.66 3.93 21.84
C TYR A 39 -0.47 2.91 21.99
N LYS A 40 -1.31 3.11 22.99
CA LYS A 40 -2.43 2.22 23.31
C LYS A 40 -3.71 2.77 22.71
N LEU A 41 -4.30 2.07 21.74
CA LEU A 41 -5.60 2.37 21.17
C LEU A 41 -6.67 1.58 21.94
N LYS A 42 -7.62 2.26 22.59
CA LYS A 42 -8.79 1.63 23.19
C LYS A 42 -10.05 2.03 22.43
N LEU A 43 -10.81 1.05 21.98
CA LEU A 43 -12.08 1.24 21.31
C LEU A 43 -13.24 1.22 22.32
N ASN A 44 -14.42 1.70 21.92
CA ASN A 44 -15.60 1.73 22.80
C ASN A 44 -16.15 0.36 23.15
N ASP A 45 -15.98 -0.61 22.26
CA ASP A 45 -16.40 -2.00 22.43
C ASP A 45 -15.46 -2.81 23.36
N GLY A 46 -14.40 -2.18 23.88
CA GLY A 46 -13.48 -2.75 24.84
C GLY A 46 -12.16 -3.26 24.24
N LEU A 47 -12.04 -3.36 22.91
CA LEU A 47 -10.78 -3.79 22.30
C LEU A 47 -9.65 -2.81 22.63
N THR A 48 -8.50 -3.37 22.97
CA THR A 48 -7.27 -2.60 23.20
C THR A 48 -6.15 -3.15 22.32
N ILE A 49 -5.54 -2.27 21.52
CA ILE A 49 -4.44 -2.60 20.62
C ILE A 49 -3.23 -1.74 20.99
N ASP A 50 -2.07 -2.36 21.12
CA ASP A 50 -0.82 -1.69 21.43
C ASP A 50 0.05 -1.57 20.18
N PHE A 51 0.46 -0.35 19.85
CA PHE A 51 1.34 -0.06 18.72
C PHE A 51 2.68 0.48 19.21
N PRO A 52 3.82 -0.13 18.82
CA PRO A 52 5.12 0.50 19.02
C PRO A 52 5.17 1.88 18.38
N SER A 53 5.83 2.85 19.01
CA SER A 53 5.92 4.21 18.48
C SER A 53 6.61 4.30 17.11
N ALA A 54 7.47 3.32 16.80
CA ALA A 54 8.11 3.17 15.49
C ALA A 54 7.12 2.75 14.38
N LYS A 55 5.98 2.15 14.75
CA LYS A 55 4.90 1.71 13.86
C LYS A 55 3.68 2.63 14.00
N PHE A 56 3.91 3.94 14.13
CA PHE A 56 2.84 4.93 14.21
C PHE A 56 1.88 4.86 13.01
N ASN A 57 2.38 4.60 11.81
CA ASN A 57 1.54 4.48 10.62
C ASN A 57 0.53 3.34 10.77
N ASN A 58 0.88 2.21 11.39
CA ASN A 58 -0.08 1.12 11.63
C ASN A 58 -1.21 1.55 12.57
N LEU A 59 -0.91 2.35 13.60
CA LEU A 59 -1.93 2.95 14.46
C LEU A 59 -2.87 3.85 13.64
N LEU A 60 -2.30 4.72 12.81
CA LEU A 60 -3.05 5.63 11.95
C LEU A 60 -3.93 4.87 10.96
N HIS A 61 -3.36 3.87 10.27
CA HIS A 61 -4.06 3.03 9.30
C HIS A 61 -5.18 2.24 9.96
N MET A 62 -4.93 1.62 11.12
CA MET A 62 -5.96 0.90 11.87
C MET A 62 -7.12 1.82 12.29
N ILE A 63 -6.83 3.00 12.85
CA ILE A 63 -7.87 3.98 13.21
C ILE A 63 -8.66 4.39 11.96
N GLY A 64 -7.96 4.64 10.85
CA GLY A 64 -8.56 5.02 9.59
C GLY A 64 -9.48 3.95 9.02
N ILE A 65 -8.99 2.71 8.91
CA ILE A 65 -9.77 1.53 8.48
C ILE A 65 -11.04 1.41 9.31
N LEU A 66 -10.92 1.41 10.63
CA LEU A 66 -12.08 1.26 11.52
C LEU A 66 -13.05 2.45 11.45
N SER A 67 -12.56 3.65 11.11
CA SER A 67 -13.41 4.83 10.93
C SER A 67 -14.15 4.83 9.60
N PHE A 68 -13.61 4.16 8.57
CA PHE A 68 -14.24 4.01 7.26
C PHE A 68 -14.99 2.69 7.07
N ALA A 69 -14.77 1.71 7.94
CA ALA A 69 -15.48 0.44 7.91
C ALA A 69 -16.99 0.66 8.10
N PHE A 70 -17.79 -0.01 7.28
CA PHE A 70 -19.23 -0.06 7.47
C PHE A 70 -19.56 -0.84 8.75
N SER A 71 -18.89 -1.98 8.92
CA SER A 71 -18.98 -2.78 10.14
C SER A 71 -17.66 -3.46 10.45
N TYR A 72 -17.44 -3.74 11.74
CA TYR A 72 -16.37 -4.62 12.19
C TYR A 72 -16.83 -5.42 13.41
N LYS A 73 -16.19 -6.56 13.61
CA LYS A 73 -16.42 -7.45 14.74
C LYS A 73 -15.08 -7.96 15.25
N ILE A 74 -14.90 -7.87 16.57
CA ILE A 74 -13.78 -8.52 17.25
C ILE A 74 -13.99 -10.03 17.18
N LYS A 75 -12.98 -10.75 16.69
CA LYS A 75 -12.92 -12.21 16.70
C LYS A 75 -11.94 -12.68 17.77
N ASP A 76 -12.02 -13.97 18.08
CA ASP A 76 -11.05 -14.64 18.94
C ASP A 76 -9.62 -14.48 18.39
N ASN A 77 -8.62 -14.59 19.27
CA ASN A 77 -7.19 -14.48 18.96
C ASN A 77 -6.76 -13.10 18.44
N ASP A 78 -7.30 -12.01 19.00
CA ASP A 78 -6.85 -10.65 18.70
C ASP A 78 -6.97 -10.30 17.20
N LYS A 79 -8.06 -10.70 16.56
CA LYS A 79 -8.34 -10.39 15.14
C LYS A 79 -9.59 -9.52 15.02
N ILE A 80 -9.63 -8.72 13.96
CA ILE A 80 -10.81 -7.93 13.59
C ILE A 80 -11.29 -8.42 12.23
N GLU A 81 -12.54 -8.88 12.17
CA GLU A 81 -13.25 -8.98 10.89
C GLU A 81 -13.87 -7.63 10.58
N LEU A 82 -13.66 -7.12 9.37
CA LEU A 82 -14.22 -5.85 8.93
C LEU A 82 -14.81 -5.95 7.53
N SER A 83 -15.71 -5.02 7.24
CA SER A 83 -16.32 -4.84 5.93
C SER A 83 -16.53 -3.37 5.64
N PHE A 84 -16.26 -2.97 4.40
CA PHE A 84 -16.53 -1.61 3.90
C PHE A 84 -17.90 -1.49 3.22
N ASP A 85 -18.56 -2.61 2.90
CA ASP A 85 -19.79 -2.67 2.10
C ASP A 85 -20.81 -3.76 2.58
N GLU A 86 -20.60 -4.32 3.77
CA GLU A 86 -21.25 -5.49 4.37
C GLU A 86 -21.10 -6.84 3.64
N LYS A 87 -20.77 -6.80 2.35
CA LYS A 87 -20.69 -7.99 1.49
C LYS A 87 -19.30 -8.61 1.53
N ASN A 88 -18.28 -7.79 1.31
CA ASN A 88 -16.89 -8.19 1.27
C ASN A 88 -16.29 -8.07 2.67
N LYS A 89 -15.77 -9.18 3.18
CA LYS A 89 -15.21 -9.27 4.53
C LYS A 89 -13.77 -9.72 4.49
N ILE A 90 -12.94 -9.08 5.32
CA ILE A 90 -11.56 -9.48 5.57
C ILE A 90 -11.34 -9.58 7.07
N THR A 91 -10.49 -10.52 7.48
CA THR A 91 -10.02 -10.60 8.86
C THR A 91 -8.55 -10.18 8.92
N ILE A 92 -8.24 -9.18 9.75
CA ILE A 92 -6.88 -8.68 9.97
C ILE A 92 -6.41 -8.96 11.40
N PRO A 93 -5.12 -9.29 11.60
CA PRO A 93 -4.53 -9.40 12.94
C PRO A 93 -4.44 -8.02 13.61
N THR A 94 -4.46 -8.00 14.95
CA THR A 94 -4.21 -6.77 15.75
C THR A 94 -2.90 -6.83 16.52
N LYS A 95 -2.20 -7.97 16.50
CA LYS A 95 -0.91 -8.20 17.15
C LYS A 95 0.02 -8.94 16.20
N ASN A 96 1.33 -8.81 16.43
CA ASN A 96 2.38 -9.49 15.66
C ASN A 96 2.23 -9.29 14.15
N LEU A 97 1.95 -8.05 13.72
CA LEU A 97 1.81 -7.69 12.31
C LEU A 97 3.11 -8.01 11.57
N SER A 98 2.99 -8.80 10.50
CA SER A 98 4.06 -9.04 9.55
C SER A 98 4.26 -7.83 8.62
N TYR A 99 5.33 -7.84 7.83
CA TYR A 99 5.53 -6.82 6.78
C TYR A 99 4.37 -6.79 5.78
N GLU A 100 3.86 -7.95 5.37
CA GLU A 100 2.70 -8.04 4.48
C GLU A 100 1.43 -7.51 5.15
N ASP A 101 1.27 -7.68 6.47
CA ASP A 101 0.15 -7.09 7.21
C ASP A 101 0.25 -5.56 7.27
N ASP A 102 1.46 -5.00 7.44
CA ASP A 102 1.68 -3.55 7.41
C ASP A 102 1.23 -2.96 6.06
N ASN A 103 1.63 -3.61 4.96
CA ASN A 103 1.22 -3.24 3.60
C ASN A 103 -0.29 -3.40 3.41
N LEU A 104 -0.90 -4.46 3.95
CA LEU A 104 -2.34 -4.64 3.92
C LEU A 104 -3.07 -3.49 4.62
N LEU A 105 -2.63 -3.10 5.83
CA LEU A 105 -3.24 -1.98 6.56
C LEU A 105 -3.13 -0.67 5.78
N GLU A 106 -1.96 -0.39 5.19
CA GLU A 106 -1.78 0.78 4.34
C GLU A 106 -2.72 0.77 3.14
N LEU A 107 -2.77 -0.34 2.41
CA LEU A 107 -3.61 -0.50 1.23
C LEU A 107 -5.09 -0.30 1.55
N LEU A 108 -5.59 -0.95 2.60
CA LEU A 108 -6.99 -0.85 3.01
C LEU A 108 -7.34 0.59 3.41
N PHE A 109 -6.50 1.24 4.21
CA PHE A 109 -6.74 2.61 4.67
C PHE A 109 -6.70 3.62 3.52
N LEU A 110 -5.61 3.64 2.75
CA LEU A 110 -5.44 4.62 1.69
C LEU A 110 -6.41 4.33 0.54
N GLY A 111 -6.63 3.06 0.20
CA GLY A 111 -7.62 2.68 -0.80
C GLY A 111 -9.01 3.22 -0.48
N VAL A 112 -9.56 2.94 0.70
CA VAL A 112 -10.90 3.43 1.07
C VAL A 112 -10.94 4.96 1.17
N LYS A 113 -9.89 5.59 1.69
CA LYS A 113 -9.75 7.05 1.77
C LYS A 113 -9.87 7.72 0.38
N TYR A 114 -9.37 7.07 -0.67
CA TYR A 114 -9.43 7.57 -2.06
C TYR A 114 -10.52 6.90 -2.93
N GLY A 115 -11.47 6.21 -2.29
CA GLY A 115 -12.69 5.69 -2.92
C GLY A 115 -12.54 4.34 -3.63
N ALA A 116 -11.58 3.52 -3.22
CA ALA A 116 -11.44 2.16 -3.70
C ALA A 116 -12.45 1.21 -3.02
N ASP A 117 -12.97 0.25 -3.80
CA ASP A 117 -13.74 -0.88 -3.27
C ASP A 117 -12.83 -2.09 -3.13
N PHE A 118 -13.12 -2.97 -2.16
CA PHE A 118 -12.35 -4.19 -1.95
C PHE A 118 -13.16 -5.46 -2.18
N ILE A 119 -12.57 -6.41 -2.87
CA ILE A 119 -13.06 -7.80 -2.99
C ILE A 119 -12.01 -8.72 -2.37
N PHE A 120 -12.43 -9.68 -1.56
CA PHE A 120 -11.53 -10.58 -0.86
C PHE A 120 -11.73 -12.04 -1.26
N GLY A 121 -10.62 -12.76 -1.44
CA GLY A 121 -10.59 -14.21 -1.65
C GLY A 121 -10.57 -14.67 -3.11
N ASN A 122 -10.54 -15.99 -3.27
CA ASN A 122 -10.30 -16.68 -4.54
C ASN A 122 -11.54 -16.86 -5.42
N ALA A 123 -12.70 -16.30 -5.03
CA ALA A 123 -13.92 -16.44 -5.83
C ALA A 123 -13.71 -15.87 -7.24
N ASN A 124 -14.11 -16.64 -8.26
CA ASN A 124 -14.00 -16.30 -9.67
C ASN A 124 -15.07 -15.27 -10.06
N ASP A 125 -14.84 -14.02 -9.68
CA ASP A 125 -15.61 -12.90 -10.21
C ASP A 125 -15.00 -12.55 -11.57
N GLY A 126 -15.28 -13.39 -12.58
CA GLY A 126 -14.89 -13.19 -13.98
C GLY A 126 -15.60 -12.00 -14.64
N LYS A 127 -15.75 -10.89 -13.91
CA LYS A 127 -16.44 -9.69 -14.33
C LYS A 127 -15.43 -8.56 -14.52
N ASN A 128 -15.74 -7.67 -15.46
CA ASN A 128 -15.13 -6.34 -15.51
C ASN A 128 -15.33 -5.70 -14.13
N LEU A 129 -14.22 -5.55 -13.41
CA LEU A 129 -14.22 -4.88 -12.11
C LEU A 129 -14.56 -3.41 -12.34
N ARG A 130 -15.33 -2.82 -11.43
CA ARG A 130 -15.57 -1.38 -11.45
C ARG A 130 -14.23 -0.66 -11.33
N ASP A 131 -14.14 0.52 -11.91
CA ASP A 131 -12.98 1.38 -11.68
C ASP A 131 -12.72 1.56 -10.18
N LYS A 132 -11.44 1.57 -9.78
CA LYS A 132 -10.97 1.58 -8.38
C LYS A 132 -11.36 0.37 -7.53
N THR A 133 -11.84 -0.73 -8.11
CA THR A 133 -11.96 -1.98 -7.36
C THR A 133 -10.61 -2.67 -7.26
N ILE A 134 -10.25 -3.09 -6.05
CA ILE A 134 -9.04 -3.82 -5.70
C ILE A 134 -9.45 -5.18 -5.17
N LYS A 135 -9.00 -6.24 -5.84
CA LYS A 135 -9.18 -7.61 -5.36
C LYS A 135 -7.92 -8.07 -4.64
N ILE A 136 -8.08 -8.61 -3.43
CA ILE A 136 -6.99 -9.19 -2.64
C ILE A 136 -7.28 -10.66 -2.40
N TYR A 137 -6.34 -11.52 -2.77
CA TYR A 137 -6.48 -12.97 -2.60
C TYR A 137 -5.13 -13.62 -2.35
N GLU A 138 -5.12 -14.89 -1.93
CA GLU A 138 -3.90 -15.58 -1.54
C GLU A 138 -3.53 -16.67 -2.57
N ASN A 139 -2.25 -16.74 -2.92
CA ASN A 139 -1.69 -17.72 -3.83
C ASN A 139 -0.31 -18.15 -3.34
N LYS A 140 -0.15 -19.44 -3.00
CA LYS A 140 1.10 -20.02 -2.46
C LYS A 140 1.64 -19.20 -1.27
N ASP A 141 0.76 -18.93 -0.30
CA ASP A 141 1.07 -18.22 0.96
C ASP A 141 1.51 -16.75 0.81
N ARG A 142 1.30 -16.15 -0.37
CA ARG A 142 1.50 -14.71 -0.63
C ARG A 142 0.19 -14.07 -1.07
N LYS A 143 -0.07 -12.85 -0.60
CA LYS A 143 -1.23 -12.06 -1.03
C LYS A 143 -0.93 -11.41 -2.37
N ILE A 144 -1.87 -11.55 -3.29
CA ILE A 144 -1.88 -10.87 -4.58
C ILE A 144 -2.92 -9.77 -4.51
N VAL A 145 -2.52 -8.58 -4.96
CA VAL A 145 -3.39 -7.44 -5.22
C VAL A 145 -3.65 -7.39 -6.72
N GLN A 146 -4.91 -7.41 -7.12
CA GLN A 146 -5.33 -7.24 -8.51
C GLN A 146 -6.17 -5.96 -8.62
N VAL A 147 -5.73 -5.01 -9.45
CA VAL A 147 -6.44 -3.76 -9.74
C VAL A 147 -7.51 -3.96 -10.82
N SER A 148 -8.36 -2.94 -11.03
CA SER A 148 -9.58 -3.04 -11.86
C SER A 148 -9.34 -3.49 -13.30
N ASN A 149 -8.21 -3.10 -13.90
CA ASN A 149 -7.82 -3.49 -15.26
C ASN A 149 -7.13 -4.88 -15.33
N GLY A 150 -7.07 -5.61 -14.22
CA GLY A 150 -6.56 -6.97 -14.15
C GLY A 150 -5.06 -7.12 -13.89
N ILE A 151 -4.32 -6.01 -13.77
CA ILE A 151 -2.90 -6.05 -13.39
C ILE A 151 -2.77 -6.56 -11.96
N LYS A 152 -1.74 -7.38 -11.72
CA LYS A 152 -1.48 -8.08 -10.44
C LYS A 152 -0.13 -7.72 -9.86
N PHE A 153 -0.06 -7.66 -8.53
CA PHE A 153 1.16 -7.44 -7.77
C PHE A 153 1.17 -8.37 -6.55
N TYR A 154 2.35 -8.80 -6.10
CA TYR A 154 2.46 -9.37 -4.76
C TYR A 154 2.44 -8.23 -3.72
N LEU A 155 1.61 -8.35 -2.69
CA LEU A 155 1.43 -7.31 -1.67
C LEU A 155 2.72 -7.03 -0.87
N ASP A 156 3.57 -8.03 -0.72
CA ASP A 156 4.87 -7.95 -0.05
C ASP A 156 6.00 -7.39 -0.93
N SER A 157 5.72 -7.08 -2.21
CA SER A 157 6.70 -6.59 -3.20
C SER A 157 6.42 -5.16 -3.67
N ILE A 158 5.56 -4.43 -2.96
CA ILE A 158 5.08 -3.09 -3.35
C ILE A 158 5.07 -2.13 -2.17
N HIS A 159 4.99 -0.84 -2.44
CA HIS A 159 4.60 0.19 -1.47
C HIS A 159 3.16 0.63 -1.78
N PRO A 160 2.13 0.07 -1.12
CA PRO A 160 0.74 0.17 -1.57
C PRO A 160 0.22 1.59 -1.76
N GLY A 161 0.68 2.55 -0.94
CA GLY A 161 0.34 3.96 -1.08
C GLY A 161 0.72 4.53 -2.46
N ASN A 162 1.93 4.21 -2.94
CA ASN A 162 2.44 4.70 -4.21
C ASN A 162 1.98 3.77 -5.33
N SER A 163 2.42 2.51 -5.26
CA SER A 163 2.33 1.54 -6.36
C SER A 163 0.89 1.18 -6.74
N ILE A 164 -0.05 1.24 -5.79
CA ILE A 164 -1.46 0.91 -6.03
C ILE A 164 -2.34 2.15 -5.94
N VAL A 165 -2.26 2.88 -4.83
CA VAL A 165 -3.21 3.96 -4.57
C VAL A 165 -2.92 5.19 -5.43
N GLU A 166 -1.68 5.65 -5.55
CA GLU A 166 -1.36 6.76 -6.48
C GLU A 166 -1.54 6.35 -7.94
N THR A 167 -0.93 5.23 -8.35
CA THR A 167 -0.89 4.80 -9.76
C THR A 167 -2.25 4.38 -10.30
N PHE A 168 -3.02 3.56 -9.56
CA PHE A 168 -4.26 2.95 -10.09
C PHE A 168 -5.55 3.51 -9.48
N VAL A 169 -5.55 4.02 -8.25
CA VAL A 169 -6.75 4.59 -7.61
C VAL A 169 -6.88 6.09 -7.88
N GLN A 170 -5.81 6.85 -7.66
CA GLN A 170 -5.76 8.30 -7.94
C GLN A 170 -5.41 8.59 -9.39
N LYS A 171 -4.79 7.64 -10.09
CA LYS A 171 -4.45 7.71 -11.53
C LYS A 171 -3.57 8.90 -11.88
N ILE A 172 -2.55 9.16 -11.06
CA ILE A 172 -1.69 10.34 -11.22
C ILE A 172 -0.92 10.37 -12.56
N HIS A 173 -0.74 9.22 -13.20
CA HIS A 173 -0.06 9.07 -14.49
C HIS A 173 -1.00 9.17 -15.71
N MET A 174 -2.32 9.26 -15.49
CA MET A 174 -3.31 9.37 -16.56
C MET A 174 -3.32 10.79 -17.13
N ILE A 175 -3.05 10.92 -18.42
CA ILE A 175 -3.12 12.22 -19.11
C ILE A 175 -4.53 12.41 -19.69
N LYS A 176 -5.07 11.38 -20.36
CA LYS A 176 -6.46 11.32 -20.83
C LYS A 176 -7.06 9.94 -20.57
N HIS A 177 -8.38 9.91 -20.41
CA HIS A 177 -9.11 8.66 -20.17
C HIS A 177 -9.00 7.67 -21.34
N GLU A 178 -8.86 8.16 -22.57
CA GLU A 178 -8.82 7.37 -23.81
C GLU A 178 -7.38 7.12 -24.30
N ASP A 179 -6.39 7.27 -23.41
CA ASP A 179 -5.00 7.09 -23.78
C ASP A 179 -4.72 5.66 -24.29
N ASP A 180 -4.13 5.59 -25.49
CA ASP A 180 -3.55 4.39 -26.08
C ASP A 180 -2.12 4.72 -26.54
N PHE A 181 -1.17 3.96 -26.02
CA PHE A 181 0.26 4.09 -26.26
C PHE A 181 0.76 3.07 -27.29
N THR A 182 -0.13 2.50 -28.11
CA THR A 182 0.25 1.67 -29.25
C THR A 182 1.32 2.36 -30.11
N ASN A 183 2.39 1.63 -30.42
CA ASN A 183 3.58 2.12 -31.15
C ASN A 183 4.33 3.28 -30.45
N LYS A 184 4.13 3.47 -29.14
CA LYS A 184 4.92 4.41 -28.32
C LYS A 184 5.94 3.65 -27.49
N ILE A 185 7.05 4.33 -27.22
CA ILE A 185 8.09 3.87 -26.30
C ILE A 185 7.98 4.72 -25.04
N VAL A 186 7.90 4.06 -23.89
CA VAL A 186 8.00 4.70 -22.57
C VAL A 186 9.33 4.32 -21.96
N VAL A 187 10.05 5.32 -21.46
CA VAL A 187 11.26 5.15 -20.67
C VAL A 187 10.90 5.48 -19.23
N ASP A 188 10.88 4.45 -18.40
CA ASP A 188 10.41 4.47 -17.01
C ASP A 188 11.64 4.43 -16.09
N ILE A 189 11.92 5.54 -15.41
CA ILE A 189 13.18 5.75 -14.66
C ILE A 189 12.85 5.80 -13.17
N GLY A 190 13.45 4.88 -12.41
CA GLY A 190 13.07 4.65 -11.01
C GLY A 190 11.80 3.82 -10.94
N ALA A 191 11.79 2.69 -11.64
CA ALA A 191 10.61 1.84 -11.83
C ALA A 191 10.14 1.13 -10.55
N GLU A 192 10.92 1.20 -9.45
CA GLU A 192 10.58 0.59 -8.16
C GLU A 192 10.15 -0.87 -8.32
N CYS A 193 8.87 -1.18 -8.10
CA CYS A 193 8.30 -2.52 -8.17
C CYS A 193 7.57 -2.80 -9.51
N GLY A 194 7.74 -1.94 -10.51
CA GLY A 194 7.19 -2.09 -11.86
C GLY A 194 5.73 -1.69 -12.02
N ASP A 195 5.17 -0.87 -11.11
CA ASP A 195 3.78 -0.42 -11.18
C ASP A 195 3.53 0.48 -12.39
N THR A 196 4.38 1.48 -12.63
CA THR A 196 4.35 2.34 -13.82
C THR A 196 4.64 1.55 -15.09
N ALA A 197 5.59 0.60 -15.03
CA ALA A 197 5.92 -0.29 -16.14
C ALA A 197 4.71 -1.09 -16.61
N LEU A 198 4.01 -1.73 -15.66
CA LEU A 198 2.80 -2.50 -15.93
C LEU A 198 1.64 -1.60 -16.35
N TYR A 199 1.51 -0.41 -15.77
CA TYR A 199 0.51 0.59 -16.17
C TYR A 199 0.66 0.95 -17.65
N TYR A 200 1.83 1.42 -18.09
CA TYR A 200 2.04 1.83 -19.49
C TYR A 200 2.02 0.64 -20.48
N ALA A 201 2.50 -0.53 -20.09
CA ALA A 201 2.37 -1.74 -20.91
C ALA A 201 0.90 -2.14 -21.13
N SER A 202 0.03 -1.90 -20.13
CA SER A 202 -1.41 -2.11 -20.24
C SER A 202 -2.08 -1.14 -21.21
N LEU A 203 -1.48 0.04 -21.42
CA LEU A 203 -1.84 1.01 -22.46
C LEU A 203 -1.18 0.72 -23.81
N ASN A 204 -0.58 -0.46 -24.01
CA ASN A 204 0.10 -0.87 -25.26
C ASN A 204 1.45 -0.21 -25.59
N ALA A 205 2.07 0.50 -24.63
CA ALA A 205 3.44 0.96 -24.81
C ALA A 205 4.44 -0.21 -24.86
N THR A 206 5.53 -0.03 -25.60
CA THR A 206 6.80 -0.73 -25.33
C THR A 206 7.52 0.03 -24.22
N VAL A 207 7.89 -0.64 -23.15
CA VAL A 207 8.45 0.00 -21.94
C VAL A 207 9.86 -0.48 -21.68
N TYR A 208 10.76 0.46 -21.41
CA TYR A 208 12.10 0.20 -20.85
C TYR A 208 12.12 0.75 -19.42
N SER A 209 12.20 -0.15 -18.44
CA SER A 209 12.07 0.20 -17.02
C SER A 209 13.38 0.02 -16.28
N PHE A 210 13.87 1.10 -15.68
CA PHE A 210 15.17 1.19 -15.02
C PHE A 210 15.00 1.29 -13.52
N GLU A 211 15.60 0.36 -12.78
CA GLU A 211 15.63 0.39 -11.30
C GLU A 211 17.01 -0.02 -10.79
N PRO A 212 17.79 0.91 -10.17
CA PRO A 212 19.12 0.61 -9.66
C PRO A 212 19.12 -0.22 -8.37
N ILE A 213 18.12 -0.09 -7.49
CA ILE A 213 18.05 -0.83 -6.24
C ILE A 213 17.71 -2.28 -6.54
N LYS A 214 18.64 -3.19 -6.28
CA LYS A 214 18.51 -4.60 -6.65
C LYS A 214 17.26 -5.29 -6.07
N SER A 215 16.89 -4.98 -4.82
CA SER A 215 15.67 -5.54 -4.21
C SER A 215 14.41 -5.09 -4.95
N ASN A 216 14.29 -3.79 -5.23
CA ASN A 216 13.16 -3.23 -5.96
C ASN A 216 13.10 -3.80 -7.38
N TYR A 217 14.25 -3.89 -8.05
CA TYR A 217 14.34 -4.53 -9.36
C TYR A 217 13.84 -5.99 -9.31
N ASP A 218 14.22 -6.76 -8.30
CA ASP A 218 13.75 -8.15 -8.15
C ASP A 218 12.24 -8.22 -7.91
N ASP A 219 11.70 -7.33 -7.08
CA ASP A 219 10.25 -7.17 -6.86
C ASP A 219 9.51 -6.82 -8.17
N MET A 220 10.07 -5.89 -8.97
CA MET A 220 9.58 -5.58 -10.31
C MET A 220 9.56 -6.82 -11.21
N ILE A 221 10.62 -7.63 -11.21
CA ILE A 221 10.67 -8.85 -12.01
C ILE A 221 9.59 -9.85 -11.58
N GLU A 222 9.33 -10.01 -10.28
CA GLU A 222 8.26 -10.88 -9.77
C GLU A 222 6.87 -10.39 -10.19
N ASN A 223 6.62 -9.08 -10.07
CA ASN A 223 5.37 -8.46 -10.48
C ASN A 223 5.15 -8.52 -12.00
N ILE A 224 6.20 -8.33 -12.81
CA ILE A 224 6.11 -8.51 -14.26
C ILE A 224 5.74 -9.96 -14.61
N LYS A 225 6.36 -10.95 -13.94
CA LYS A 225 6.06 -12.38 -14.16
C LYS A 225 4.61 -12.75 -13.83
N LEU A 226 3.98 -12.09 -12.85
CA LEU A 226 2.56 -12.24 -12.55
C LEU A 226 1.64 -11.80 -13.70
N ASN A 227 2.14 -11.01 -14.64
CA ASN A 227 1.40 -10.40 -15.75
C ASN A 227 1.98 -10.81 -17.12
N PRO A 228 1.91 -12.10 -17.50
CA PRO A 228 2.66 -12.63 -18.65
C PRO A 228 2.31 -12.01 -20.01
N GLN A 229 1.12 -11.45 -20.17
CA GLN A 229 0.75 -10.75 -21.41
C GLN A 229 1.39 -9.35 -21.51
N LEU A 230 1.56 -8.66 -20.38
CA LEU A 230 2.20 -7.34 -20.33
C LEU A 230 3.72 -7.47 -20.33
N ALA A 231 4.26 -8.53 -19.72
CA ALA A 231 5.69 -8.80 -19.65
C ALA A 231 6.40 -8.75 -21.01
N LYS A 232 5.73 -9.16 -22.09
CA LYS A 232 6.29 -9.15 -23.45
C LYS A 232 6.57 -7.74 -23.99
N LYS A 233 5.99 -6.71 -23.37
CA LYS A 233 6.15 -5.30 -23.75
C LYS A 233 7.15 -4.56 -22.87
N ILE A 234 7.68 -5.20 -21.82
CA ILE A 234 8.52 -4.55 -20.80
C ILE A 234 9.93 -5.13 -20.88
N THR A 235 10.92 -4.26 -21.02
CA THR A 235 12.35 -4.58 -20.88
C THR A 235 12.83 -4.03 -19.55
N PRO A 236 12.94 -4.86 -18.50
CA PRO A 236 13.47 -4.43 -17.20
C PRO A 236 15.00 -4.33 -17.25
N ILE A 237 15.56 -3.29 -16.65
CA ILE A 237 17.00 -2.99 -16.64
C ILE A 237 17.43 -2.61 -15.22
N ASN A 238 18.37 -3.37 -14.63
CA ASN A 238 18.92 -3.06 -13.30
C ASN A 238 20.07 -2.06 -13.43
N ALA A 239 19.74 -0.79 -13.64
CA ALA A 239 20.71 0.29 -13.76
C ALA A 239 20.11 1.63 -13.34
N ALA A 240 20.98 2.55 -12.89
CA ALA A 240 20.63 3.96 -12.78
C ALA A 240 20.77 4.65 -14.15
N ILE A 241 19.97 5.69 -14.39
CA ILE A 241 20.17 6.60 -15.53
C ILE A 241 20.98 7.81 -15.06
N GLY A 242 22.09 8.08 -15.74
CA GLY A 242 22.99 9.16 -15.38
C GLY A 242 24.26 9.14 -16.24
N GLU A 243 25.40 9.39 -15.61
CA GLU A 243 26.71 9.31 -16.28
C GLU A 243 27.11 7.86 -16.58
N ASP A 244 27.80 7.64 -17.70
CA ASP A 244 28.37 6.35 -18.10
C ASP A 244 29.66 6.05 -17.31
N LYS A 245 29.50 5.78 -16.01
CA LYS A 245 30.58 5.40 -15.10
C LYS A 245 30.04 4.61 -13.91
N ILE A 246 30.93 3.85 -13.27
CA ILE A 246 30.61 3.19 -12.00
C ILE A 246 30.51 4.27 -10.91
N LEU A 247 29.34 4.34 -10.27
CA LEU A 247 29.06 5.23 -9.15
C LEU A 247 28.87 4.45 -7.86
N LYS A 248 29.20 5.07 -6.74
CA LYS A 248 28.85 4.54 -5.42
C LYS A 248 27.43 4.98 -5.09
N PHE A 249 26.54 4.02 -4.90
CA PHE A 249 25.13 4.25 -4.59
C PHE A 249 24.90 4.15 -3.08
N TYR A 250 24.35 5.19 -2.46
CA TYR A 250 24.12 5.22 -1.01
C TYR A 250 22.65 4.93 -0.69
N GLN A 251 22.44 3.99 0.23
CA GLN A 251 21.12 3.61 0.75
C GLN A 251 21.04 3.94 2.23
N ASP A 252 19.88 4.42 2.67
CA ASP A 252 19.59 4.57 4.09
C ASP A 252 19.47 3.17 4.73
N PRO A 253 20.19 2.88 5.83
CA PRO A 253 20.14 1.55 6.45
C PRO A 253 18.78 1.21 7.10
N ILE A 254 17.95 2.22 7.37
CA ILE A 254 16.60 2.07 7.95
C ILE A 254 15.56 1.87 6.85
N THR A 255 15.70 2.55 5.71
CA THR A 255 14.79 2.45 4.57
C THR A 255 15.55 2.20 3.26
N PRO A 256 16.23 1.05 3.12
CA PRO A 256 17.15 0.80 2.01
C PRO A 256 16.48 0.67 0.65
N ASN A 257 15.16 0.52 0.64
CA ASN A 257 14.29 0.38 -0.53
C ASN A 257 13.50 1.66 -0.86
N ILE A 258 13.62 2.74 -0.07
CA ILE A 258 12.88 4.00 -0.25
C ILE A 258 13.84 5.16 -0.40
N GLY A 259 13.82 5.77 -1.60
CA GLY A 259 14.65 6.92 -1.90
C GLY A 259 16.14 6.61 -1.90
N SER A 260 16.90 7.37 -2.67
CA SER A 260 18.35 7.24 -2.72
C SER A 260 18.97 8.54 -3.19
N SER A 261 20.25 8.71 -2.89
CA SER A 261 21.05 9.83 -3.37
C SER A 261 22.37 9.30 -3.93
N PHE A 262 22.80 9.91 -5.03
CA PHE A 262 24.11 9.68 -5.66
C PHE A 262 25.16 10.59 -5.03
#